data_AF-A0ABD3SVR8-F1
#
_entry.id   AF-A0ABD3SVR8-F1
#
_cell.length_a   1.000
_cell.length_b   1.000
_cell.length_c   1.000
_cell.angle_alpha   90.00
_cell.angle_beta   90.00
_cell.angle_gamma   90.00
#
_symmetry.space_group_name_H-M   'P 1'
#
loop_
_entity.id
_entity.type
_entity.pdbx_description
1 polymer ?
#
loop_
_entity_poly.entity_id
_entity_poly.type
_entity_poly.pdbx_seq_one_letter_code
_entity_poly.pdbx_strand_id
1 'polypeptide(L)'
;MFNEVPEKEREKKLTDGGLDTKRLVNISLVNREGNAVIRRHLESLPLESFDSILILADESVEDSAMQADSRSLATLLLIRDIQAKRLPYKEAMVSHVHRSSFSQGSWIGEMQQASDKSVIISEILDPRTKNLLSMSKISDYVLSNELVSMALAMVAEDRQINDVLEELFAEEGNELHIRGADLYLHEGEELSFYEILLRARQRREVVIGYRPADSEKAVINPLAKNERIKWSLKDVFVVIAEKE
;
A
#
# COMPACT_ATOMS: atom_id res chain seq x y z
N MET A 1 14.10 5.88 -8.91
CA MET A 1 13.91 4.71 -9.77
C MET A 1 15.16 3.85 -9.79
N PHE A 2 15.04 2.56 -9.49
CA PHE A 2 16.12 1.58 -9.53
C PHE A 2 15.82 0.54 -10.62
N ASN A 3 16.72 0.36 -11.59
CA ASN A 3 16.50 -0.51 -12.76
C ASN A 3 17.85 -0.88 -13.40
N GLU A 4 17.88 -1.87 -14.29
CA GLU A 4 19.07 -2.29 -15.05
C GLU A 4 19.33 -1.41 -16.29
N VAL A 5 18.30 -0.75 -16.82
CA VAL A 5 18.40 0.16 -17.97
C VAL A 5 19.30 1.36 -17.61
N PRO A 6 20.27 1.76 -18.44
CA PRO A 6 21.12 2.92 -18.18
C PRO A 6 20.33 4.23 -18.01
N GLU A 7 20.79 5.13 -17.14
CA GLU A 7 20.09 6.39 -16.83
C GLU A 7 19.73 7.23 -18.06
N LYS A 8 20.66 7.37 -19.02
CA LYS A 8 20.43 8.13 -20.26
C LYS A 8 19.30 7.55 -21.11
N GLU A 9 19.17 6.22 -21.13
CA GLU A 9 18.11 5.56 -21.88
C GLU A 9 16.75 5.71 -21.18
N ARG A 10 16.73 5.78 -19.84
CA ARG A 10 15.50 6.06 -19.09
C ARG A 10 14.98 7.46 -19.36
N GLU A 11 15.84 8.47 -19.32
CA GLU A 11 15.43 9.86 -19.63
C GLU A 11 14.81 9.95 -21.03
N LYS A 12 15.41 9.24 -22.00
CA LYS A 12 14.87 9.14 -23.35
C LYS A 12 13.51 8.44 -23.35
N LYS A 13 13.38 7.25 -22.74
CA LYS A 13 12.11 6.51 -22.65
C LYS A 13 10.99 7.36 -22.01
N LEU A 14 11.30 8.10 -20.94
CA LEU A 14 10.34 8.97 -20.28
C LEU A 14 9.89 10.12 -21.20
N THR A 15 10.84 10.75 -21.90
CA THR A 15 10.55 11.84 -22.84
C THR A 15 9.74 11.35 -24.04
N ASP A 16 10.11 10.21 -24.61
CA ASP A 16 9.41 9.56 -25.72
C ASP A 16 7.98 9.13 -25.31
N GLY A 17 7.78 8.77 -24.05
CA GLY A 17 6.48 8.50 -23.43
C GLY A 17 5.67 9.76 -23.06
N GLY A 18 6.17 10.97 -23.37
CA GLY A 18 5.47 12.23 -23.14
C GLY A 18 5.70 12.87 -21.77
N LEU A 19 6.58 12.34 -20.92
CA LEU A 19 6.90 12.91 -19.61
C LEU A 19 8.06 13.92 -19.71
N ASP A 20 7.77 15.19 -19.43
CA ASP A 20 8.81 16.22 -19.27
C ASP A 20 9.29 16.27 -17.81
N THR A 21 10.46 15.69 -17.57
CA THR A 21 11.07 15.62 -16.22
C THR A 21 11.40 16.99 -15.63
N LYS A 22 11.47 18.05 -16.43
CA LYS A 22 11.73 19.42 -15.95
C LYS A 22 10.49 20.14 -15.45
N ARG A 23 9.30 19.62 -15.76
CA ARG A 23 8.01 20.21 -15.38
C ARG A 23 7.39 19.54 -14.16
N LEU A 24 8.11 18.62 -13.52
CA LEU A 24 7.68 17.98 -12.28
C LEU A 24 7.62 19.01 -11.15
N VAL A 25 6.47 19.09 -10.47
CA VAL A 25 6.22 20.11 -9.42
C VAL A 25 6.55 19.55 -8.04
N ASN A 26 6.08 18.34 -7.74
CA ASN A 26 6.09 17.77 -6.39
C ASN A 26 7.12 16.66 -6.18
N ILE A 27 7.80 16.21 -7.24
CA ILE A 27 8.74 15.08 -7.18
C ILE A 27 10.07 15.42 -7.84
N SER A 28 11.16 14.93 -7.24
CA SER A 28 12.49 14.92 -7.84
C SER A 28 12.88 13.48 -8.21
N LEU A 29 13.29 13.26 -9.46
CA LEU A 29 13.70 11.93 -9.91
C LEU A 29 15.14 11.65 -9.49
N VAL A 30 15.35 10.55 -8.75
CA VAL A 30 16.68 10.02 -8.43
C VAL A 30 16.84 8.67 -9.10
N ASN A 31 17.77 8.56 -10.04
CA ASN A 31 18.08 7.31 -10.73
C ASN A 31 19.21 6.54 -10.03
N ARG A 32 19.04 5.23 -10.00
CA ARG A 32 20.07 4.27 -9.62
C ARG A 32 20.05 3.10 -10.61
N GLU A 33 21.23 2.69 -11.03
CA GLU A 33 21.40 1.53 -11.92
C GLU A 33 21.74 0.29 -11.10
N GLY A 34 21.07 -0.82 -11.40
CA GLY A 34 21.32 -2.09 -10.78
C GLY A 34 20.19 -3.08 -10.98
N ASN A 35 20.53 -4.34 -10.76
CA ASN A 35 19.60 -5.47 -10.85
C ASN A 35 18.91 -5.72 -9.50
N ALA A 36 17.57 -5.75 -9.51
CA ALA A 36 16.71 -5.87 -8.34
C ALA A 36 16.77 -7.25 -7.66
N VAL A 37 17.18 -8.30 -8.38
CA VAL A 37 17.39 -9.63 -7.79
C VAL A 37 18.81 -9.84 -7.25
N ILE A 38 19.69 -8.83 -7.35
CA ILE A 38 21.05 -8.87 -6.80
C ILE A 38 21.11 -8.10 -5.48
N ARG A 39 21.25 -8.85 -4.36
CA ARG A 39 21.40 -8.32 -3.00
C ARG A 39 22.36 -7.14 -2.90
N ARG A 40 23.59 -7.28 -3.41
CA ARG A 40 24.65 -6.26 -3.32
C ARG A 40 24.22 -4.92 -3.91
N HIS A 41 23.38 -4.92 -4.96
CA HIS A 41 22.91 -3.69 -5.57
C HIS A 41 21.80 -3.05 -4.72
N LEU A 42 20.84 -3.84 -4.21
CA LEU A 42 19.83 -3.35 -3.28
C LEU A 42 20.44 -2.81 -1.98
N GLU A 43 21.53 -3.41 -1.51
CA GLU A 43 22.27 -2.93 -0.33
C GLU A 43 22.93 -1.55 -0.55
N SER A 44 23.06 -1.06 -1.79
CA SER A 44 23.51 0.31 -2.00
C SER A 44 22.42 1.36 -1.74
N LEU A 45 21.16 0.95 -1.62
CA LEU A 45 20.02 1.83 -1.46
C LEU A 45 19.72 2.09 0.04
N PRO A 46 19.22 3.31 0.36
CA PRO A 46 18.74 3.64 1.70
C PRO A 46 17.33 3.08 1.90
N LEU A 47 17.19 1.75 1.94
CA LEU A 47 15.89 1.06 1.98
C LEU A 47 15.02 1.47 3.17
N GLU A 48 15.62 1.94 4.25
CA GLU A 48 14.97 2.36 5.48
C GLU A 48 14.43 3.80 5.42
N SER A 49 14.82 4.60 4.42
CA SER A 49 14.38 5.98 4.28
C SER A 49 13.16 6.15 3.37
N PHE A 50 12.70 5.08 2.73
CA PHE A 50 11.53 5.13 1.85
C PHE A 50 10.26 4.89 2.65
N ASP A 51 9.28 5.79 2.53
CA ASP A 51 7.94 5.59 3.11
C ASP A 51 7.25 4.37 2.49
N SER A 52 7.38 4.26 1.16
CA SER A 52 6.82 3.16 0.36
C SER A 52 7.80 2.71 -0.72
N ILE A 53 7.83 1.40 -1.00
CA ILE A 53 8.62 0.78 -2.06
C ILE A 53 7.68 0.02 -2.98
N LEU A 54 7.64 0.38 -4.27
CA LEU A 54 6.89 -0.34 -5.28
C LEU A 54 7.86 -1.22 -6.09
N ILE A 55 7.57 -2.52 -6.13
CA ILE A 55 8.27 -3.52 -6.94
C ILE A 55 7.35 -3.83 -8.12
N LEU A 56 7.71 -3.30 -9.28
CA LEU A 56 6.94 -3.44 -10.52
C LEU A 56 7.47 -4.63 -11.33
N ALA A 57 6.59 -5.27 -12.09
CA ALA A 57 7.00 -6.22 -13.09
C ALA A 57 7.94 -5.54 -14.10
N ASP A 58 8.99 -6.25 -14.48
CA ASP A 58 10.01 -5.71 -15.38
C ASP A 58 9.58 -5.98 -16.82
N GLU A 59 9.40 -4.92 -17.62
CA GLU A 59 9.01 -4.94 -19.05
C GLU A 59 9.79 -6.00 -19.85
N SER A 60 11.06 -6.23 -19.51
CA SER A 60 11.92 -7.20 -20.21
C SER A 60 11.51 -8.67 -20.03
N VAL A 61 10.67 -8.98 -19.05
CA VAL A 61 10.19 -10.35 -18.75
C VAL A 61 8.67 -10.44 -18.60
N GLU A 62 7.93 -9.37 -18.92
CA GLU A 62 6.46 -9.33 -18.80
C GLU A 62 5.76 -10.37 -19.69
N ASP A 63 6.38 -10.80 -20.79
CA ASP A 63 5.87 -11.88 -21.65
C ASP A 63 5.70 -13.22 -20.91
N SER A 64 6.37 -13.39 -19.77
CA SER A 64 6.23 -14.54 -18.89
C SER A 64 5.88 -14.09 -17.48
N ALA A 65 4.57 -14.03 -17.19
CA ALA A 65 4.04 -13.71 -15.87
C ALA A 65 4.74 -14.47 -14.74
N MET A 66 5.07 -15.75 -14.95
CA MET A 66 5.78 -16.56 -13.97
C MET A 66 7.21 -16.06 -13.67
N GLN A 67 7.93 -15.58 -14.69
CA GLN A 67 9.28 -15.03 -14.50
C GLN A 67 9.24 -13.65 -13.85
N ALA A 68 8.31 -12.79 -14.28
CA ALA A 68 8.08 -11.48 -13.66
C ALA A 68 7.75 -11.63 -12.16
N ASP A 69 6.77 -12.48 -11.83
CA ASP A 69 6.37 -12.77 -10.45
C ASP A 69 7.54 -13.29 -9.61
N SER A 70 8.35 -14.20 -10.17
CA SER A 70 9.52 -14.75 -9.48
C SER A 70 10.55 -13.66 -9.13
N ARG A 71 10.80 -12.71 -10.05
CA ARG A 71 11.70 -11.56 -9.82
C ARG A 71 11.13 -10.59 -8.79
N SER A 72 9.84 -10.28 -8.86
CA SER A 72 9.18 -9.38 -7.91
C SER A 72 9.23 -9.95 -6.49
N LEU A 73 8.92 -11.23 -6.32
CA LEU A 73 9.00 -11.92 -5.03
C LEU A 73 10.43 -12.05 -4.51
N ALA A 74 11.40 -12.36 -5.38
CA ALA A 74 12.80 -12.40 -4.98
C ALA A 74 13.28 -11.03 -4.48
N THR A 75 12.91 -9.95 -5.18
CA THR A 75 13.23 -8.57 -4.79
C THR A 75 12.59 -8.23 -3.44
N LEU A 76 11.31 -8.57 -3.24
CA LEU A 76 10.59 -8.35 -1.98
C LEU A 76 11.28 -9.03 -0.80
N LEU A 77 11.63 -10.31 -0.96
CA LEU A 77 12.32 -11.08 0.08
C LEU A 77 13.72 -10.53 0.38
N LEU A 78 14.46 -10.11 -0.65
CA LEU A 78 15.77 -9.51 -0.47
C LEU A 78 15.70 -8.19 0.29
N ILE A 79 14.76 -7.30 -0.08
CA ILE A 79 14.60 -6.00 0.61
C ILE A 79 14.28 -6.23 2.09
N ARG A 80 13.33 -7.12 2.39
CA ARG A 80 12.96 -7.42 3.78
C ARG A 80 14.11 -8.03 4.58
N ASP A 81 14.87 -8.96 4.00
CA ASP A 81 16.04 -9.54 4.68
C ASP A 81 17.17 -8.51 4.88
N ILE A 82 17.39 -7.59 3.92
CA ILE A 82 18.36 -6.51 4.07
C ILE A 82 17.95 -5.56 5.21
N GLN A 83 16.69 -5.11 5.22
CA GLN A 83 16.16 -4.25 6.29
C GLN A 83 16.27 -4.94 7.67
N ALA A 84 15.92 -6.24 7.75
CA ALA A 84 16.03 -7.02 8.98
C ALA A 84 17.46 -7.09 9.52
N LYS A 85 18.46 -7.30 8.65
CA LYS A 85 19.88 -7.37 9.04
C LYS A 85 20.49 -6.02 9.41
N ARG A 86 19.94 -4.92 8.89
CA ARG A 86 20.40 -3.55 9.18
C ARG A 86 19.81 -2.98 10.46
N LEU A 87 18.73 -3.56 10.99
CA LEU A 87 18.19 -3.18 12.28
C LEU A 87 19.24 -3.47 13.37
N PRO A 88 19.74 -2.45 14.08
CA PRO A 88 20.67 -2.68 15.17
C PRO A 88 19.97 -3.42 16.31
N TYR A 89 20.66 -4.41 16.88
CA TYR A 89 20.28 -5.19 18.08
C TYR A 89 19.78 -4.36 19.29
N LYS A 90 19.96 -3.03 19.29
CA LYS A 90 19.55 -2.11 20.37
C LYS A 90 18.05 -1.75 20.40
N GLU A 91 17.32 -1.78 19.29
CA GLU A 91 15.87 -1.50 19.29
C GLU A 91 15.04 -2.70 19.79
N ALA A 92 15.60 -3.92 19.74
CA ALA A 92 14.94 -5.13 20.23
C ALA A 92 14.62 -5.08 21.74
N MET A 93 15.40 -4.36 22.56
CA MET A 93 15.15 -4.28 24.00
C MET A 93 14.02 -3.32 24.40
N VAL A 94 13.68 -2.31 23.58
CA VAL A 94 12.69 -1.29 23.97
C VAL A 94 11.25 -1.77 23.75
N SER A 95 11.03 -2.69 22.81
CA SER A 95 9.72 -3.28 22.52
C SER A 95 9.37 -4.52 23.36
N HIS A 96 10.28 -5.04 24.18
CA HIS A 96 10.07 -6.30 24.93
C HIS A 96 9.24 -6.18 26.22
N VAL A 97 8.67 -5.02 26.55
CA VAL A 97 7.83 -4.91 27.76
C VAL A 97 6.44 -5.54 27.57
N HIS A 98 5.96 -5.74 26.33
CA HIS A 98 4.67 -6.41 26.07
C HIS A 98 4.74 -7.35 24.86
N ARG A 99 5.27 -8.57 25.04
CA ARG A 99 4.71 -9.81 24.45
C ARG A 99 5.53 -11.02 24.89
N SER A 100 4.82 -11.97 25.47
CA SER A 100 5.29 -13.23 26.03
C SER A 100 5.96 -14.16 25.00
N SER A 101 7.10 -14.73 25.42
CA SER A 101 7.73 -15.99 25.01
C SER A 101 7.35 -16.55 23.63
N PHE A 102 8.11 -16.17 22.61
CA PHE A 102 8.25 -16.95 21.38
C PHE A 102 9.74 -17.13 21.07
N SER A 103 10.08 -18.35 20.65
CA SER A 103 11.45 -18.87 20.50
C SER A 103 12.34 -18.02 19.58
N GLN A 104 13.61 -17.90 19.99
CA GLN A 104 14.70 -17.42 19.13
C GLN A 104 14.68 -18.17 17.79
N GLY A 105 14.56 -17.44 16.67
CA GLY A 105 14.78 -17.97 15.32
C GLY A 105 13.63 -17.84 14.30
N SER A 106 12.52 -17.17 14.61
CA SER A 106 11.46 -16.99 13.61
C SER A 106 11.73 -15.76 12.74
N TRP A 107 12.28 -15.98 11.54
CA TRP A 107 12.48 -14.97 10.48
C TRP A 107 11.20 -14.15 10.20
N ILE A 108 10.04 -14.74 10.43
CA ILE A 108 8.71 -14.12 10.29
C ILE A 108 8.50 -12.96 11.28
N GLY A 109 9.11 -13.01 12.47
CA GLY A 109 9.04 -11.94 13.47
C GLY A 109 9.95 -10.76 13.13
N GLU A 110 11.14 -11.04 12.60
CA GLU A 110 12.10 -10.02 12.16
C GLU A 110 11.57 -9.26 10.93
N MET A 111 10.90 -9.96 10.00
CA MET A 111 10.21 -9.33 8.87
C MET A 111 9.06 -8.42 9.31
N GLN A 112 8.36 -8.75 10.41
CA GLN A 112 7.28 -7.91 10.95
C GLN A 112 7.81 -6.56 11.45
N GLN A 113 8.91 -6.58 12.22
CA GLN A 113 9.50 -5.36 12.78
C GLN A 113 10.13 -4.46 11.72
N ALA A 114 10.70 -5.05 10.65
CA ALA A 114 11.15 -4.31 9.48
C ALA A 114 9.98 -3.76 8.64
N SER A 115 8.83 -4.43 8.66
CA SER A 115 7.63 -4.01 7.95
C SER A 115 7.01 -2.72 8.50
N ASP A 116 7.13 -2.48 9.80
CA ASP A 116 6.50 -1.30 10.43
C ASP A 116 7.13 0.04 10.00
N LYS A 117 8.29 0.02 9.32
CA LYS A 117 8.98 1.24 8.84
C LYS A 117 8.71 1.61 7.38
N SER A 118 8.31 0.65 6.52
CA SER A 118 8.08 0.92 5.09
C SER A 118 7.05 -0.03 4.48
N VAL A 119 6.11 0.55 3.74
CA VAL A 119 5.10 -0.20 2.97
C VAL A 119 5.74 -0.71 1.69
N ILE A 120 5.78 -2.03 1.49
CA ILE A 120 6.28 -2.60 0.22
C ILE A 120 5.09 -3.15 -0.56
N ILE A 121 4.92 -2.74 -1.80
CA ILE A 121 3.88 -3.25 -2.69
C ILE A 121 4.58 -3.90 -3.88
N SER A 122 4.27 -5.17 -4.12
CA SER A 122 4.79 -5.97 -5.20
C SER A 122 3.68 -6.28 -6.19
N GLU A 123 3.91 -5.96 -7.45
CA GLU A 123 3.07 -6.39 -8.55
C GLU A 123 3.25 -7.88 -8.82
N ILE A 124 2.13 -8.59 -9.00
CA ILE A 124 2.05 -10.01 -9.36
C ILE A 124 1.06 -10.17 -10.51
N LEU A 125 1.53 -10.67 -11.64
CA LEU A 125 0.77 -10.80 -12.86
C LEU A 125 -0.12 -12.06 -12.87
N ASP A 126 0.34 -13.18 -12.30
CA ASP A 126 -0.43 -14.44 -12.24
C ASP A 126 -1.26 -14.54 -10.93
N PRO A 127 -2.60 -14.56 -11.01
CA PRO A 127 -3.46 -14.74 -9.85
C PRO A 127 -3.18 -16.04 -9.07
N ARG A 128 -2.67 -17.09 -9.74
CA ARG A 128 -2.30 -18.35 -9.07
C ARG A 128 -1.13 -18.15 -8.11
N THR A 129 -0.16 -17.32 -8.46
CA THR A 129 0.95 -16.95 -7.59
C THR A 129 0.43 -16.25 -6.33
N LYS A 130 -0.48 -15.28 -6.49
CA LYS A 130 -1.12 -14.60 -5.35
C LYS A 130 -1.83 -15.59 -4.43
N ASN A 131 -2.59 -16.53 -5.00
CA ASN A 131 -3.32 -17.54 -4.22
C ASN A 131 -2.37 -18.43 -3.40
N LEU A 132 -1.20 -18.78 -3.93
CA LEU A 132 -0.18 -19.53 -3.18
C LEU A 132 0.39 -18.70 -2.02
N LEU A 133 0.51 -17.39 -2.19
CA LEU A 133 1.02 -16.49 -1.17
C LEU A 133 0.00 -16.13 -0.08
N SER A 134 -1.30 -16.37 -0.32
CA SER A 134 -2.40 -16.05 0.60
C SER A 134 -2.26 -16.65 2.01
N MET A 135 -1.57 -17.80 2.12
CA MET A 135 -1.31 -18.46 3.41
C MET A 135 -0.09 -17.87 4.15
N SER A 136 0.63 -16.95 3.53
CA SER A 136 1.80 -16.30 4.08
C SER A 136 1.52 -14.82 4.33
N LYS A 137 2.27 -14.23 5.27
CA LYS A 137 2.27 -12.78 5.51
C LYS A 137 2.74 -11.95 4.30
N ILE A 138 3.21 -12.60 3.23
CA ILE A 138 3.65 -11.93 1.99
C ILE A 138 2.43 -11.41 1.21
N SER A 139 1.25 -12.00 1.40
CA SER A 139 0.02 -11.62 0.69
C SER A 139 -0.41 -10.17 0.90
N ASP A 140 -0.12 -9.58 2.06
CA ASP A 140 -0.44 -8.18 2.36
C ASP A 140 0.34 -7.18 1.49
N TYR A 141 1.41 -7.63 0.84
CA TYR A 141 2.31 -6.82 0.02
C TYR A 141 2.14 -7.08 -1.47
N VAL A 142 1.10 -7.80 -1.89
CA VAL A 142 0.93 -8.25 -3.27
C VAL A 142 -0.33 -7.67 -3.91
N LEU A 143 -0.16 -6.96 -5.01
CA LEU A 143 -1.23 -6.48 -5.87
C LEU A 143 -1.22 -7.28 -7.17
N SER A 144 -2.37 -7.84 -7.57
CA SER A 144 -2.47 -8.65 -8.78
C SER A 144 -3.50 -8.16 -9.79
N ASN A 145 -3.40 -8.70 -11.01
CA ASN A 145 -4.36 -8.54 -12.10
C ASN A 145 -5.79 -9.06 -11.79
N GLU A 146 -6.01 -9.62 -10.59
CA GLU A 146 -7.36 -9.87 -10.09
C GLU A 146 -8.15 -8.57 -9.92
N LEU A 147 -7.51 -7.45 -9.56
CA LEU A 147 -8.17 -6.14 -9.48
C LEU A 147 -8.74 -5.70 -10.85
N VAL A 148 -7.98 -5.95 -11.92
CA VAL A 148 -8.41 -5.67 -13.30
C VAL A 148 -9.60 -6.55 -13.66
N SER A 149 -9.55 -7.85 -13.33
CA SER A 149 -10.68 -8.77 -13.55
C SER A 149 -11.95 -8.30 -12.81
N MET A 150 -11.81 -7.82 -11.56
CA MET A 150 -12.93 -7.27 -10.81
C MET A 150 -13.48 -5.99 -11.44
N ALA A 151 -12.61 -5.08 -11.88
CA ALA A 151 -13.03 -3.85 -12.58
C ALA A 151 -13.83 -4.17 -13.85
N LEU A 152 -13.33 -5.09 -14.67
CA LEU A 152 -14.03 -5.54 -15.88
C LEU A 152 -15.38 -6.18 -15.57
N ALA A 153 -15.47 -7.00 -14.52
CA ALA A 153 -16.74 -7.59 -14.09
C ALA A 153 -17.74 -6.52 -13.64
N MET A 154 -17.31 -5.53 -12.84
CA MET A 154 -18.16 -4.42 -12.40
C MET A 154 -18.72 -3.61 -13.57
N VAL A 155 -17.88 -3.30 -14.57
CA VAL A 155 -18.29 -2.55 -15.78
C VAL A 155 -19.16 -3.41 -16.70
N ALA A 156 -18.93 -4.73 -16.75
CA ALA A 156 -19.76 -5.65 -17.52
C ALA A 156 -21.17 -5.79 -16.94
N GLU A 157 -21.32 -5.73 -15.62
CA GLU A 157 -22.63 -5.72 -14.95
C GLU A 157 -23.36 -4.38 -15.12
N ASP A 158 -22.65 -3.25 -14.96
CA ASP A 158 -23.20 -1.92 -15.24
C ASP A 158 -22.13 -0.97 -15.81
N ARG A 159 -22.34 -0.55 -17.06
CA ARG A 159 -21.42 0.34 -17.78
C ARG A 159 -21.22 1.69 -17.08
N GLN A 160 -22.20 2.17 -16.31
CA GLN A 160 -22.10 3.46 -15.60
C GLN A 160 -21.06 3.43 -14.48
N ILE A 161 -20.67 2.23 -14.01
CA ILE A 161 -19.62 2.06 -13.02
C ILE A 161 -18.25 2.45 -13.58
N ASN A 162 -18.05 2.40 -14.90
CA ASN A 162 -16.79 2.82 -15.51
C ASN A 162 -16.50 4.30 -15.18
N ASP A 163 -17.49 5.17 -15.28
CA ASP A 163 -17.34 6.60 -14.97
C ASP A 163 -16.96 6.82 -13.50
N VAL A 164 -17.55 6.03 -12.58
CA VAL A 164 -17.25 6.09 -11.15
C VAL A 164 -15.81 5.62 -10.86
N LEU A 165 -15.38 4.52 -11.49
CA LEU A 165 -14.02 4.01 -11.32
C LEU A 165 -12.98 4.95 -11.94
N GLU A 166 -13.28 5.54 -13.10
CA GLU A 166 -12.42 6.54 -13.74
C GLU A 166 -12.23 7.76 -12.84
N GLU A 167 -13.29 8.28 -12.21
CA GLU A 167 -13.17 9.38 -11.25
C GLU A 167 -12.33 8.99 -10.02
N LEU A 168 -12.59 7.83 -9.41
CA LEU A 168 -11.88 7.37 -8.20
C LEU A 168 -10.39 7.07 -8.43
N PHE A 169 -9.97 6.81 -9.67
CA PHE A 169 -8.55 6.57 -10.03
C PHE A 169 -7.88 7.77 -10.70
N ALA A 170 -8.63 8.83 -11.00
CA ALA A 170 -8.07 10.05 -11.57
C ALA A 170 -7.25 10.84 -10.54
N GLU A 171 -6.35 11.70 -11.03
CA GLU A 171 -5.67 12.65 -10.16
C GLU A 171 -6.60 13.78 -9.69
N GLU A 172 -7.61 14.11 -10.48
CA GLU A 172 -8.60 15.15 -10.23
C GLU A 172 -9.94 14.55 -9.81
N GLY A 173 -10.69 15.25 -8.96
CA GLY A 173 -12.02 14.82 -8.51
C GLY A 173 -11.98 14.12 -7.16
N ASN A 174 -12.95 13.22 -6.93
CA ASN A 174 -13.08 12.51 -5.67
C ASN A 174 -12.19 11.27 -5.63
N GLU A 175 -11.45 11.10 -4.53
CA GLU A 175 -10.66 9.90 -4.26
C GLU A 175 -11.00 9.31 -2.89
N LEU A 176 -10.49 8.09 -2.63
CA LEU A 176 -10.68 7.42 -1.36
C LEU A 176 -9.58 7.83 -0.37
N HIS A 177 -9.98 8.33 0.79
CA HIS A 177 -9.08 8.69 1.88
C HIS A 177 -9.37 7.90 3.16
N ILE A 178 -8.31 7.69 3.94
CA ILE A 178 -8.40 7.28 5.34
C ILE A 178 -8.16 8.52 6.20
N ARG A 179 -9.13 8.88 7.03
CA ARG A 179 -9.12 10.08 7.86
C ARG A 179 -9.13 9.72 9.35
N GLY A 180 -8.40 10.48 10.15
CA GLY A 180 -8.37 10.32 11.61
C GLY A 180 -9.73 10.64 12.24
N ALA A 181 -10.08 9.94 13.32
CA ALA A 181 -11.35 10.17 14.01
C ALA A 181 -11.46 11.56 14.66
N ASP A 182 -10.33 12.20 14.99
CA ASP A 182 -10.24 13.55 15.56
C ASP A 182 -10.89 14.63 14.68
N LEU A 183 -11.02 14.38 13.37
CA LEU A 183 -11.70 15.29 12.44
C LEU A 183 -13.22 15.31 12.60
N TYR A 184 -13.80 14.28 13.23
CA TYR A 184 -15.25 14.06 13.29
C TYR A 184 -15.80 13.97 14.71
N LEU A 185 -14.99 13.56 15.69
CA LEU A 185 -15.46 13.24 17.04
C LEU A 185 -14.40 13.48 18.12
N HIS A 186 -14.85 13.46 19.38
CA HIS A 186 -13.98 13.51 20.55
C HIS A 186 -13.76 12.12 21.17
N GLU A 187 -12.68 11.95 21.95
CA GLU A 187 -12.37 10.66 22.59
C GLU A 187 -13.54 10.19 23.48
N GLY A 188 -14.00 8.96 23.23
CA GLY A 188 -15.06 8.32 23.99
C GLY A 188 -16.46 8.86 23.71
N GLU A 189 -16.64 9.65 22.64
CA GLU A 189 -17.96 10.14 22.22
C GLU A 189 -18.85 8.99 21.70
N GLU A 190 -20.12 8.99 22.11
CA GLU A 190 -21.10 7.98 21.69
C GLU A 190 -21.95 8.51 20.53
N LEU A 191 -21.63 8.06 19.31
CA LEU A 191 -22.27 8.49 18.08
C LEU A 191 -22.68 7.28 17.24
N SER A 192 -23.75 7.45 16.50
CA SER A 192 -24.12 6.55 15.42
C SER A 192 -23.33 6.85 14.15
N PHE A 193 -23.23 5.88 13.25
CA PHE A 193 -22.54 6.07 11.98
C PHE A 193 -23.18 7.19 11.13
N TYR A 194 -24.50 7.37 11.20
CA TYR A 194 -25.16 8.51 10.52
C TYR A 194 -24.78 9.87 11.12
N GLU A 195 -24.61 9.96 12.43
CA GLU A 195 -24.18 11.21 13.07
C GLU A 195 -22.76 11.60 12.59
N ILE A 196 -21.87 10.61 12.44
CA ILE A 196 -20.53 10.82 11.86
C ILE A 196 -20.63 11.25 10.39
N LEU A 197 -21.48 10.58 9.60
CA LEU A 197 -21.71 10.93 8.20
C LEU A 197 -22.18 12.38 8.05
N LEU A 198 -23.10 12.84 8.91
CA LEU A 198 -23.56 14.23 8.90
C LEU A 198 -22.44 15.23 9.23
N ARG A 199 -21.52 14.90 10.15
CA ARG A 199 -20.36 15.75 10.46
C ARG A 199 -19.38 15.79 9.30
N ALA A 200 -19.08 14.66 8.68
CA ALA A 200 -18.23 14.59 7.50
C ALA A 200 -18.80 15.37 6.30
N ARG A 201 -20.13 15.38 6.14
CA ARG A 201 -20.79 16.21 5.10
C ARG A 201 -20.53 17.71 5.26
N GLN A 202 -20.30 18.21 6.48
CA GLN A 202 -19.91 19.61 6.70
C GLN A 202 -18.53 19.93 6.10
N ARG A 203 -17.70 18.89 5.90
CA ARG A 203 -16.39 18.93 5.26
C ARG A 203 -16.45 18.52 3.78
N ARG A 204 -17.65 18.34 3.22
CA ARG A 204 -17.93 17.80 1.87
C ARG A 204 -17.50 16.36 1.63
N GLU A 205 -17.20 15.61 2.68
CA GLU A 205 -16.76 14.23 2.58
C GLU A 205 -17.95 13.26 2.66
N VAL A 206 -17.81 12.06 2.09
CA VAL A 206 -18.78 10.97 2.22
C VAL A 206 -18.13 9.81 2.93
N VAL A 207 -18.50 9.58 4.20
CA VAL A 207 -18.02 8.42 4.96
C VAL A 207 -18.71 7.16 4.45
N ILE A 208 -17.91 6.20 3.97
CA ILE A 208 -18.39 4.92 3.46
C ILE A 208 -18.09 3.77 4.43
N GLY A 209 -17.21 3.98 5.42
CA GLY A 209 -16.84 2.95 6.38
C GLY A 209 -15.92 3.46 7.48
N TYR A 210 -15.45 2.52 8.30
CA TYR A 210 -14.50 2.78 9.38
C TYR A 210 -13.63 1.55 9.67
N ARG A 211 -12.49 1.74 10.30
CA ARG A 211 -11.67 0.67 10.87
C ARG A 211 -11.44 0.96 12.36
N PRO A 212 -11.95 0.10 13.25
CA PRO A 212 -11.63 0.17 14.67
C PRO A 212 -10.13 0.06 14.93
N ALA A 213 -9.64 0.70 15.99
CA ALA A 213 -8.23 0.67 16.38
C ALA A 213 -7.67 -0.74 16.63
N ASP A 214 -8.51 -1.67 17.08
CA ASP A 214 -8.19 -3.06 17.41
C ASP A 214 -8.48 -4.05 16.27
N SER A 215 -8.91 -3.55 15.11
CA SER A 215 -9.21 -4.37 13.93
C SER A 215 -8.19 -4.14 12.82
N GLU A 216 -7.75 -5.24 12.21
CA GLU A 216 -6.93 -5.18 11.00
C GLU A 216 -7.77 -4.83 9.75
N LYS A 217 -9.08 -5.10 9.78
CA LYS A 217 -9.97 -4.92 8.62
C LYS A 217 -10.91 -3.75 8.80
N ALA A 218 -11.04 -2.94 7.73
CA ALA A 218 -12.06 -1.92 7.63
C ALA A 218 -13.44 -2.54 7.34
N VAL A 219 -14.49 -1.92 7.88
CA VAL A 219 -15.89 -2.23 7.59
C VAL A 219 -16.43 -1.17 6.66
N ILE A 220 -16.67 -1.54 5.41
CA ILE A 220 -17.34 -0.69 4.42
C ILE A 220 -18.84 -0.96 4.47
N ASN A 221 -19.63 0.11 4.42
CA ASN A 221 -21.09 0.09 4.49
C ASN A 221 -21.63 -0.69 5.70
N PRO A 222 -21.37 -0.23 6.94
CA PRO A 222 -21.81 -0.94 8.15
C PRO A 222 -23.33 -1.13 8.19
N LEU A 223 -23.80 -2.27 8.69
CA LEU A 223 -25.22 -2.62 8.71
C LEU A 223 -26.02 -1.77 9.72
N ALA A 224 -25.52 -1.66 10.95
CA ALA A 224 -26.21 -0.99 12.06
C ALA A 224 -25.89 0.51 12.15
N LYS A 225 -26.30 1.30 11.14
CA LYS A 225 -25.91 2.72 11.03
C LYS A 225 -26.51 3.66 12.09
N ASN A 226 -27.61 3.25 12.72
CA ASN A 226 -28.33 4.03 13.74
C ASN A 226 -27.85 3.73 15.18
N GLU A 227 -27.16 2.62 15.39
CA GLU A 227 -26.71 2.23 16.72
C GLU A 227 -25.57 3.15 17.15
N ARG A 228 -25.68 3.66 18.38
CA ARG A 228 -24.62 4.49 18.95
C ARG A 228 -23.51 3.62 19.48
N ILE A 229 -22.31 3.90 19.02
CA ILE A 229 -21.08 3.21 19.40
C ILE A 229 -20.19 4.24 20.07
N LYS A 230 -19.44 3.80 21.08
CA LYS A 230 -18.42 4.62 21.70
C LYS A 230 -17.14 4.57 20.85
N TRP A 231 -16.74 5.71 20.32
CA TRP A 231 -15.59 5.82 19.42
C TRP A 231 -14.32 6.21 20.15
N SER A 232 -13.17 5.81 19.60
CA SER A 232 -11.84 6.24 20.04
C SER A 232 -11.17 7.10 18.96
N LEU A 233 -10.28 8.02 19.37
CA LEU A 233 -9.46 8.79 18.42
C LEU A 233 -8.46 7.92 17.64
N LYS A 234 -8.27 6.67 18.06
CA LYS A 234 -7.45 5.69 17.33
C LYS A 234 -8.21 5.01 16.19
N ASP A 235 -9.53 5.14 16.15
CA ASP A 235 -10.33 4.67 15.02
C ASP A 235 -10.04 5.56 13.80
N VAL A 236 -10.24 4.99 12.61
CA VAL A 236 -10.11 5.74 11.36
C VAL A 236 -11.35 5.57 10.51
N PHE A 237 -11.69 6.59 9.74
CA PHE A 237 -12.84 6.61 8.84
C PHE A 237 -12.39 6.51 7.39
N VAL A 238 -13.14 5.76 6.60
CA VAL A 238 -12.94 5.63 5.15
C VAL A 238 -13.92 6.57 4.47
N VAL A 239 -13.40 7.53 3.71
CA VAL A 239 -14.19 8.60 3.09
C VAL A 239 -13.90 8.72 1.61
N ILE A 240 -14.89 9.19 0.86
CA ILE A 240 -14.73 9.71 -0.50
C ILE A 240 -14.73 11.24 -0.40
N ALA A 241 -13.69 11.88 -0.92
CA ALA A 241 -13.51 13.33 -0.85
C ALA A 241 -12.61 13.83 -1.98
N GLU A 242 -12.71 15.13 -2.32
CA GLU A 242 -11.73 15.80 -3.17
C GLU A 242 -10.42 16.05 -2.42
N LYS A 243 -9.31 16.18 -3.17
CA LYS A 243 -8.01 16.60 -2.65
C LYS A 243 -8.09 18.00 -2.01
N GLU A 244 -7.35 18.19 -0.92
CA GLU A 244 -7.14 19.49 -0.27
C GLU A 244 -6.19 20.40 -1.04
#